data_AF-D5MTC5-F1
#
_entry.id   AF-D5MTC5-F1
#
_cell.length_a   1.000
_cell.length_b   1.000
_cell.length_c   1.000
_cell.angle_alpha   90.00
_cell.angle_beta   90.00
_cell.angle_gamma   90.00
#
_symmetry.space_group_name_H-M   'P 1'
#
loop_
_entity.id
_entity.type
_entity.pdbx_description
1 polymer ?
#
loop_
_entity_poly.entity_id
_entity_poly.type
_entity_poly.pdbx_seq_one_letter_code
_entity_poly.pdbx_strand_id
1 'polypeptide(L)'
;MELEYEFRFEDVIASNEERFRCNSGPRSRTLPLFMAALVAVLMFGVFGGGESKVKGVVVGGLTGVIAYVSWGRIARRSFTESVSRVFAGWEEPVEIGPRTLSLTPKSVIIRGPMQESVTSWAAVKRVCQSKKHLFLHIGPLSVVTIPVFRLVDPSSGADLAEKVREYSGKTIETV
;
A
#
# COMPACT_ATOMS: atom_id res chain seq x y z
N MET A 1 -3.82 6.08 26.21
CA MET A 1 -4.79 5.07 25.71
C MET A 1 -4.00 3.85 25.34
N GLU A 2 -4.41 2.67 25.77
CA GLU A 2 -3.73 1.41 25.49
C GLU A 2 -4.72 0.44 24.86
N LEU A 3 -4.31 -0.20 23.77
CA LEU A 3 -5.15 -1.05 22.93
C LEU A 3 -4.43 -2.33 22.57
N GLU A 4 -5.12 -3.45 22.65
CA GLU A 4 -4.61 -4.74 22.22
C GLU A 4 -5.24 -5.15 20.90
N TYR A 5 -4.43 -5.75 20.02
CA TYR A 5 -4.87 -6.26 18.73
C TYR A 5 -3.99 -7.40 18.24
N GLU A 6 -4.55 -8.21 17.34
CA GLU A 6 -3.82 -9.27 16.67
C GLU A 6 -3.34 -8.80 15.29
N PHE A 7 -2.03 -8.77 15.08
CA PHE A 7 -1.44 -8.43 13.78
C PHE A 7 -1.17 -9.70 12.99
N ARG A 8 -1.78 -9.84 11.81
CA ARG A 8 -1.62 -11.03 10.96
C ARG A 8 -1.04 -10.68 9.60
N PHE A 9 -0.84 -11.73 8.80
CA PHE A 9 -0.28 -11.64 7.47
C PHE A 9 -1.05 -10.71 6.53
N GLU A 10 -2.38 -10.63 6.63
CA GLU A 10 -3.16 -9.72 5.80
C GLU A 10 -2.83 -8.25 6.08
N ASP A 11 -2.41 -7.93 7.29
CA ASP A 11 -2.02 -6.57 7.69
C ASP A 11 -0.64 -6.20 7.13
N VAL A 12 0.25 -7.18 6.95
CA VAL A 12 1.52 -7.03 6.24
C VAL A 12 1.25 -6.74 4.76
N ILE A 13 0.32 -7.46 4.14
CA ILE A 13 -0.08 -7.20 2.75
C ILE A 13 -0.67 -5.79 2.65
N ALA A 14 -1.61 -5.43 3.53
CA ALA A 14 -2.23 -4.11 3.54
C ALA A 14 -1.18 -2.98 3.73
N SER A 15 -0.21 -3.18 4.63
CA SER A 15 0.91 -2.25 4.83
C SER A 15 1.73 -2.06 3.55
N ASN A 16 2.05 -3.16 2.86
CA ASN A 16 2.82 -3.11 1.63
C ASN A 16 2.04 -2.51 0.46
N GLU A 17 0.74 -2.82 0.32
CA GLU A 17 -0.14 -2.18 -0.66
C GLU A 17 -0.22 -0.67 -0.42
N GLU A 18 -0.34 -0.25 0.84
CA GLU A 18 -0.35 1.16 1.20
C GLU A 18 0.98 1.84 0.85
N ARG A 19 2.11 1.24 1.22
CA ARG A 19 3.45 1.72 0.82
C ARG A 19 3.54 1.86 -0.69
N PHE A 20 3.03 0.89 -1.44
CA PHE A 20 3.02 0.93 -2.90
C PHE A 20 2.14 2.08 -3.40
N ARG A 21 0.94 2.30 -2.83
CA ARG A 21 0.05 3.41 -3.22
C ARG A 21 0.67 4.78 -2.93
N CYS A 22 1.49 4.89 -1.89
CA CYS A 22 2.07 6.15 -1.46
C CYS A 22 3.39 6.47 -2.16
N ASN A 23 4.18 5.44 -2.47
CA ASN A 23 5.36 5.58 -3.31
C ASN A 23 5.05 5.59 -4.80
N SER A 24 3.83 5.25 -5.20
CA SER A 24 3.39 5.37 -6.58
C SER A 24 3.11 6.83 -6.96
N GLY A 25 4.07 7.72 -6.68
CA GLY A 25 4.14 9.06 -7.25
C GLY A 25 4.12 9.04 -8.79
N PRO A 26 4.28 10.19 -9.47
CA PRO A 26 4.12 10.29 -10.93
C PRO A 26 4.96 9.26 -11.71
N ARG A 27 6.09 8.82 -11.14
CA ARG A 27 6.98 7.79 -11.70
C ARG A 27 6.33 6.41 -11.88
N SER A 28 5.33 6.07 -11.06
CA SER A 28 4.55 4.84 -11.20
C SER A 28 3.58 4.88 -12.37
N ARG A 29 3.16 6.08 -12.80
CA ARG A 29 2.30 6.29 -13.96
C ARG A 29 3.10 6.36 -15.26
N THR A 30 4.34 6.85 -15.21
CA THR A 30 5.20 6.93 -16.40
C THR A 30 5.70 5.58 -16.88
N LEU A 31 5.98 4.63 -15.98
CA LEU A 31 6.45 3.29 -16.36
C LEU A 31 5.44 2.49 -17.21
N PRO A 32 4.15 2.33 -16.83
CA PRO A 32 3.18 1.63 -17.67
C PRO A 32 2.90 2.37 -18.98
N LEU A 33 2.93 3.70 -18.97
CA LEU A 33 2.80 4.50 -20.19
C LEU A 33 3.96 4.21 -21.14
N PHE A 34 5.19 4.17 -20.63
CA PHE A 34 6.38 3.83 -21.40
C PHE A 34 6.31 2.41 -21.97
N MET A 35 5.90 1.43 -21.16
CA MET A 35 5.73 0.04 -21.61
C MET A 35 4.61 -0.09 -22.65
N ALA A 36 3.48 0.60 -22.46
CA ALA A 36 2.39 0.62 -23.42
C ALA A 36 2.80 1.27 -24.75
N ALA A 37 3.55 2.37 -24.70
CA ALA A 37 4.10 3.02 -25.88
C ALA A 37 5.11 2.11 -26.61
N LEU A 38 5.99 1.43 -25.87
CA LEU A 38 6.94 0.47 -26.42
C LEU A 38 6.22 -0.67 -27.14
N VAL A 39 5.20 -1.26 -26.51
CA VAL A 39 4.37 -2.32 -27.12
C VAL A 39 3.66 -1.80 -28.36
N ALA A 40 3.09 -0.59 -28.33
CA ALA A 40 2.42 0.01 -29.48
C ALA A 40 3.39 0.23 -30.65
N VAL A 41 4.61 0.70 -30.40
CA VAL A 41 5.66 0.88 -31.42
C VAL A 41 6.10 -0.46 -32.02
N LEU A 42 6.30 -1.48 -31.18
CA LEU A 42 6.65 -2.83 -31.64
C LEU A 42 5.53 -3.42 -32.52
N MET A 43 4.27 -3.30 -32.10
CA MET A 43 3.13 -3.75 -32.89
C MET A 43 3.00 -2.95 -34.19
N PHE A 44 3.24 -1.65 -34.17
CA PHE A 44 3.29 -0.85 -35.39
C PHE A 44 4.40 -1.30 -36.34
N GLY A 45 5.59 -1.66 -35.84
CA GLY A 45 6.66 -2.22 -36.67
C GLY A 45 6.29 -3.55 -37.33
N VAL A 46 5.65 -4.45 -36.58
CA VAL A 46 5.24 -5.78 -37.07
C VAL A 46 4.09 -5.69 -38.08
N PHE A 47 3.08 -4.87 -37.79
CA PHE A 47 1.85 -4.81 -38.61
C PHE A 47 1.82 -3.64 -39.62
N GLY A 48 2.69 -2.66 -39.46
CA GLY A 48 2.77 -1.45 -40.31
C GLY A 48 3.62 -1.62 -41.57
N GLY A 49 4.34 -2.73 -41.71
CA GLY A 49 5.09 -3.07 -42.92
C GLY A 49 4.23 -3.50 -44.12
N GLY A 50 2.93 -3.71 -43.93
CA GLY A 50 1.99 -4.07 -44.99
C GLY A 50 1.38 -2.87 -45.73
N GLU A 51 0.55 -3.13 -46.75
CA GLU A 51 -0.04 -2.10 -47.63
C GLU A 51 -0.89 -1.03 -46.93
N SER A 52 -1.37 -1.29 -45.70
CA SER A 52 -2.21 -0.33 -44.97
C SER A 52 -1.59 0.08 -43.63
N LYS A 53 -0.87 1.21 -43.64
CA LYS A 53 -0.34 1.88 -42.43
C LYS A 53 -1.42 2.13 -41.37
N VAL A 54 -2.66 2.36 -41.81
CA VAL A 54 -3.83 2.57 -40.93
C VAL A 54 -4.09 1.37 -40.01
N LYS A 55 -3.95 0.12 -40.51
CA LYS A 55 -4.16 -1.08 -39.68
C LYS A 55 -3.13 -1.17 -38.55
N GLY A 56 -1.86 -0.84 -38.84
CA GLY A 56 -0.81 -0.83 -37.82
C GLY A 56 -1.08 0.16 -36.71
N VAL A 57 -1.54 1.38 -37.04
CA VAL A 57 -1.88 2.41 -36.04
C VAL A 57 -3.04 1.96 -35.16
N VAL A 58 -4.11 1.43 -35.77
CA VAL A 58 -5.30 0.98 -35.04
C VAL A 58 -4.98 -0.17 -34.10
N VAL A 59 -4.27 -1.20 -34.58
CA VAL A 59 -3.90 -2.36 -33.77
C VAL A 59 -2.94 -1.96 -32.65
N GLY A 60 -1.86 -1.23 -32.97
CA GLY A 60 -0.88 -0.79 -31.96
C GLY A 60 -1.50 0.11 -30.89
N GLY A 61 -2.37 1.05 -31.29
CA GLY A 61 -3.11 1.91 -30.36
C GLY A 61 -4.02 1.12 -29.42
N LEU A 62 -4.83 0.19 -29.96
CA LEU A 62 -5.70 -0.66 -29.16
C LEU A 62 -4.91 -1.54 -28.17
N THR A 63 -3.84 -2.19 -28.64
CA THR A 63 -2.99 -3.01 -27.78
C THR A 63 -2.33 -2.17 -26.67
N GLY A 64 -1.85 -0.98 -26.99
CA GLY A 64 -1.28 -0.05 -26.00
C GLY A 64 -2.28 0.34 -24.92
N VAL A 65 -3.52 0.68 -25.31
CA VAL A 65 -4.59 1.01 -24.35
C VAL A 65 -4.94 -0.19 -23.46
N ILE A 66 -5.11 -1.38 -24.05
CA ILE A 66 -5.40 -2.60 -23.30
C ILE A 66 -4.28 -2.93 -22.31
N ALA A 67 -3.02 -2.82 -22.74
CA ALA A 67 -1.85 -3.05 -21.90
C ALA A 67 -1.81 -2.05 -20.73
N TYR A 68 -2.03 -0.76 -21.01
CA TYR A 68 -2.06 0.28 -19.99
C TYR A 68 -3.14 0.04 -18.93
N VAL A 69 -4.38 -0.26 -19.35
CA VAL A 69 -5.50 -0.53 -18.44
C VAL A 69 -5.29 -1.82 -17.64
N SER A 70 -4.74 -2.86 -18.28
CA SER A 70 -4.49 -4.16 -17.64
C SER A 70 -3.32 -4.13 -16.66
N TRP A 71 -2.34 -3.24 -16.88
CA TRP A 71 -1.13 -3.14 -16.07
C TRP A 71 -1.44 -2.95 -14.59
N GLY A 72 -2.37 -2.06 -14.23
CA GLY A 72 -2.71 -1.80 -12.83
C GLY A 72 -3.19 -3.07 -12.09
N ARG A 73 -3.95 -3.93 -12.78
CA ARG A 73 -4.43 -5.19 -12.20
C ARG A 73 -3.33 -6.25 -12.12
N ILE A 74 -2.51 -6.37 -13.18
CA ILE A 74 -1.42 -7.34 -13.24
C ILE A 74 -0.35 -6.99 -12.20
N ALA A 75 0.09 -5.73 -12.16
CA ALA A 75 1.09 -5.26 -11.21
C ALA A 75 0.66 -5.50 -9.76
N ARG A 76 -0.61 -5.25 -9.42
CA ARG A 76 -1.14 -5.52 -8.08
C ARG A 76 -1.09 -7.01 -7.76
N ARG A 77 -1.57 -7.88 -8.66
CA ARG A 77 -1.53 -9.34 -8.46
C ARG A 77 -0.10 -9.87 -8.32
N SER A 78 0.79 -9.50 -9.24
CA SER A 78 2.19 -9.90 -9.19
C SER A 78 2.87 -9.43 -7.92
N PHE A 79 2.57 -8.22 -7.45
CA PHE A 79 3.09 -7.72 -6.17
C PHE A 79 2.61 -8.55 -4.98
N THR A 80 1.30 -8.83 -4.89
CA THR A 80 0.75 -9.69 -3.83
C THR A 80 1.38 -11.08 -3.85
N GLU A 81 1.56 -11.68 -5.03
CA GLU A 81 2.20 -12.99 -5.19
C GLU A 81 3.70 -12.98 -4.87
N SER A 82 4.41 -11.89 -5.18
CA SER A 82 5.82 -11.74 -4.83
C SER A 82 5.99 -11.58 -3.32
N VAL A 83 5.17 -10.74 -2.70
CA VAL A 83 5.16 -10.57 -1.24
C VAL A 83 4.81 -11.90 -0.58
N SER A 84 3.74 -12.58 -1.02
CA SER A 84 3.37 -13.88 -0.46
C SER A 84 4.46 -14.92 -0.61
N ARG A 85 5.17 -14.98 -1.74
CA ARG A 85 6.31 -15.88 -1.93
C ARG A 85 7.50 -15.58 -1.01
N VAL A 86 7.82 -14.30 -0.81
CA VAL A 86 8.90 -13.90 0.12
C VAL A 86 8.59 -14.35 1.54
N PHE A 87 7.32 -14.25 1.96
CA PHE A 87 6.89 -14.64 3.30
C PHE A 87 6.53 -16.12 3.44
N ALA A 88 6.19 -16.83 2.36
CA ALA A 88 5.85 -18.26 2.41
C ALA A 88 7.04 -19.14 2.83
N GLY A 89 8.27 -18.64 2.69
CA GLY A 89 9.48 -19.33 3.16
C GLY A 89 9.88 -19.00 4.60
N TRP A 90 9.14 -18.15 5.31
CA TRP A 90 9.43 -17.77 6.69
C TRP A 90 8.56 -18.63 7.60
N GLU A 91 9.19 -19.53 8.38
CA GLU A 91 8.46 -20.42 9.30
C GLU A 91 7.60 -19.65 10.30
N GLU A 92 8.08 -18.50 10.77
CA GLU A 92 7.31 -17.52 11.54
C GLU A 92 7.76 -16.09 11.18
N PRO A 93 6.93 -15.28 10.50
CA PRO A 93 7.25 -13.87 10.31
C PRO A 93 7.33 -13.20 11.68
N VAL A 94 8.52 -12.72 12.06
CA VAL A 94 8.84 -12.07 13.36
C VAL A 94 7.85 -10.94 13.71
N GLU A 95 7.13 -10.42 12.72
CA GLU A 95 6.15 -9.35 12.88
C GLU A 95 4.73 -9.81 13.22
N ILE A 96 4.37 -11.09 13.13
CA ILE A 96 2.99 -11.56 13.36
C ILE A 96 2.76 -11.85 14.86
N GLY A 97 1.53 -11.63 15.33
CA GLY A 97 1.09 -12.03 16.67
C GLY A 97 0.39 -10.92 17.45
N PRO A 98 0.16 -11.14 18.77
CA PRO A 98 -0.47 -10.17 19.63
C PRO A 98 0.41 -8.93 19.78
N ARG A 99 -0.21 -7.75 19.73
CA ARG A 99 0.46 -6.47 19.89
C ARG A 99 -0.34 -5.54 20.78
N THR A 100 0.38 -4.67 21.46
CA THR A 100 -0.19 -3.60 22.28
C THR A 100 0.21 -2.24 21.68
N LEU A 101 -0.78 -1.40 21.43
CA LEU A 101 -0.65 -0.02 20.97
C LEU A 101 -0.89 0.91 22.16
N SER A 102 0.13 1.69 22.55
CA SER A 102 -0.03 2.77 23.51
C SER A 102 0.08 4.13 22.79
N LEU A 103 -0.99 4.92 22.88
CA LEU A 103 -1.01 6.31 22.40
C LEU A 103 -0.76 7.25 23.56
N THR A 104 0.27 8.07 23.41
CA THR A 104 0.59 9.18 24.30
C THR A 104 0.50 10.51 23.53
N PRO A 105 0.43 11.66 24.19
CA PRO A 105 0.48 12.95 23.51
C PRO A 105 1.79 13.21 22.73
N LYS A 106 2.85 12.44 22.96
CA LYS A 106 4.17 12.62 22.31
C LYS A 106 4.46 11.59 21.23
N SER A 107 3.95 10.36 21.39
CA SER A 107 4.31 9.24 20.55
C SER A 107 3.24 8.15 20.49
N VAL A 108 3.39 7.33 19.46
CA VAL A 108 2.78 6.01 19.31
C VAL A 108 3.81 4.96 19.69
N ILE A 109 3.45 4.07 20.61
CA ILE A 109 4.28 2.94 21.03
C ILE A 109 3.57 1.66 20.60
N ILE A 110 4.26 0.79 19.88
CA ILE A 110 3.76 -0.53 19.49
C ILE A 110 4.69 -1.57 20.07
N ARG A 111 4.15 -2.41 20.94
CA ARG A 111 4.84 -3.56 21.54
C ARG A 111 4.33 -4.81 20.85
N GLY A 112 5.24 -5.56 20.24
CA GLY A 112 4.98 -6.91 19.75
C GLY A 112 5.80 -7.94 20.52
N PRO A 113 5.71 -9.22 20.11
CA PRO A 113 6.35 -10.31 20.85
C PRO A 113 7.88 -10.19 20.94
N MET A 114 8.51 -9.61 19.91
CA MET A 114 9.97 -9.55 19.78
C MET A 114 10.53 -8.13 19.69
N GLN A 115 9.67 -7.11 19.57
CA GLN A 115 10.12 -5.74 19.32
C GLN A 115 9.15 -4.70 19.91
N GLU A 116 9.73 -3.61 20.40
CA GLU A 116 9.03 -2.37 20.70
C GLU A 116 9.42 -1.30 19.68
N SER A 117 8.42 -0.63 19.10
CA SER A 117 8.62 0.50 18.20
C SER A 117 8.01 1.76 18.80
N VAL A 118 8.80 2.82 18.91
CA VAL A 118 8.36 4.13 19.38
C VAL A 118 8.44 5.14 18.24
N THR A 119 7.30 5.70 17.87
CA THR A 119 7.18 6.70 16.79
C THR A 119 6.68 8.02 17.35
N SER A 120 7.48 9.07 17.26
CA SER A 120 7.04 10.43 17.64
C SER A 120 5.98 10.94 16.66
N TRP A 121 4.96 11.64 17.17
CA TRP A 121 3.95 12.28 16.31
C TRP A 121 4.55 13.31 15.36
N ALA A 122 5.66 13.96 15.74
CA ALA A 122 6.40 14.87 14.87
C ALA A 122 7.00 14.16 13.64
N ALA A 123 7.29 12.86 13.74
CA ALA A 123 7.78 12.06 12.63
C ALA A 123 6.63 11.60 11.70
N VAL A 124 5.39 11.62 12.16
CA VAL A 124 4.22 11.25 11.36
C VAL A 124 3.89 12.38 10.40
N LYS A 125 4.16 12.14 9.11
CA LYS A 125 3.92 13.09 8.03
C LYS A 125 2.44 13.13 7.62
N ARG A 126 1.78 11.96 7.61
CA ARG A 126 0.41 11.81 7.14
C ARG A 126 -0.29 10.63 7.83
N VAL A 127 -1.60 10.76 8.01
CA VAL A 127 -2.47 9.71 8.55
C VAL A 127 -3.55 9.38 7.52
N CYS A 128 -3.65 8.11 7.14
CA CYS A 128 -4.65 7.60 6.23
C CYS A 128 -5.50 6.53 6.92
N GLN A 129 -6.79 6.47 6.62
CA GLN A 129 -7.71 5.49 7.19
C GLN A 129 -8.51 4.81 6.07
N SER A 130 -8.48 3.47 6.08
CA SER A 130 -9.40 2.63 5.31
C SER A 130 -10.48 2.08 6.23
N LYS A 131 -11.42 1.32 5.67
CA LYS A 131 -12.45 0.61 6.47
C LYS A 131 -11.87 -0.35 7.51
N LYS A 132 -10.65 -0.85 7.31
CA LYS A 132 -10.04 -1.90 8.15
C LYS A 132 -8.77 -1.44 8.85
N HIS A 133 -8.06 -0.45 8.33
CA HIS A 133 -6.72 -0.11 8.78
C HIS A 133 -6.56 1.39 8.97
N LEU A 134 -5.76 1.76 9.96
CA LEU A 134 -5.20 3.09 10.12
C LEU A 134 -3.71 3.01 9.76
N PHE A 135 -3.25 3.93 8.93
CA PHE A 135 -1.90 3.99 8.41
C PHE A 135 -1.23 5.29 8.85
N LEU A 136 -0.14 5.19 9.60
CA LEU A 136 0.67 6.33 10.01
C LEU A 136 1.94 6.38 9.16
N HIS A 137 2.02 7.34 8.24
CA HIS A 137 3.16 7.51 7.37
C HIS A 137 4.25 8.31 8.06
N ILE A 138 5.39 7.66 8.33
CA ILE A 138 6.59 8.29 8.90
C ILE A 138 7.49 8.82 7.77
N GLY A 139 7.51 8.11 6.63
CA GLY A 139 8.28 8.47 5.45
C GLY A 139 7.74 7.78 4.20
N PRO A 140 8.45 7.90 3.05
CA PRO A 140 8.04 7.27 1.80
C PRO A 140 8.03 5.74 1.90
N LEU A 141 8.95 5.14 2.66
CA LEU A 141 9.10 3.68 2.79
C LEU A 141 8.67 3.14 4.15
N SER A 142 8.26 4.01 5.07
CA SER A 142 7.91 3.62 6.44
C SER A 142 6.48 4.01 6.76
N VAL A 143 5.65 2.98 6.96
CA VAL A 143 4.27 3.11 7.43
C VAL A 143 4.05 2.17 8.61
N VAL A 144 3.41 2.71 9.64
CA VAL A 144 2.87 1.94 10.75
C VAL A 144 1.42 1.61 10.42
N THR A 145 1.10 0.33 10.45
CA THR A 145 -0.24 -0.18 10.11
C THR A 145 -0.92 -0.71 11.37
N ILE A 146 -2.12 -0.21 11.64
CA ILE A 146 -2.94 -0.61 12.79
C ILE A 146 -4.26 -1.18 12.26
N PRO A 147 -4.55 -2.48 12.47
CA PRO A 147 -5.79 -3.11 12.03
C PRO A 147 -6.94 -2.78 12.98
N VAL A 148 -7.69 -1.72 12.67
CA VAL A 148 -8.81 -1.21 13.49
C VAL A 148 -9.90 -2.26 13.68
N PHE A 149 -10.13 -3.12 12.68
CA PHE A 149 -11.14 -4.18 12.74
C PHE A 149 -10.77 -5.36 13.66
N ARG A 150 -9.53 -5.43 14.16
CA ARG A 150 -9.02 -6.49 15.06
C ARG A 150 -8.67 -5.97 16.45
N LEU A 151 -9.12 -4.77 16.79
CA LEU A 151 -9.06 -4.30 18.17
C LEU A 151 -9.92 -5.21 19.03
N VAL A 152 -9.40 -5.60 20.21
CA VAL A 152 -10.13 -6.42 21.17
C VAL A 152 -11.45 -5.77 21.59
N ASP A 153 -11.44 -4.44 21.71
CA ASP A 153 -12.63 -3.63 21.89
C ASP A 153 -12.98 -2.89 20.57
N PRO A 154 -14.08 -3.27 19.89
CA PRO A 154 -14.50 -2.61 18.65
C PRO A 154 -14.89 -1.15 18.83
N SER A 155 -15.38 -0.76 20.01
CA SER A 155 -15.81 0.62 20.28
C SER A 155 -14.62 1.59 20.30
N SER A 156 -13.47 1.09 20.74
CA SER A 156 -12.19 1.81 20.70
C SER A 156 -11.70 2.22 19.31
N GLY A 157 -12.29 1.69 18.22
CA GLY A 157 -11.87 2.05 16.85
C GLY A 157 -12.17 3.51 16.47
N ALA A 158 -13.32 4.03 16.90
CA ALA A 158 -13.67 5.44 16.68
C ALA A 158 -12.80 6.36 17.55
N ASP A 159 -12.66 5.99 18.82
CA ASP A 159 -11.84 6.71 19.81
C ASP A 159 -10.37 6.76 19.39
N LEU A 160 -9.85 5.69 18.79
CA LEU A 160 -8.51 5.63 18.22
C LEU A 160 -8.31 6.70 17.16
N ALA A 161 -9.22 6.80 16.19
CA ALA A 161 -9.11 7.79 15.12
C ALA A 161 -9.19 9.23 15.67
N GLU A 162 -10.07 9.48 16.65
CA GLU A 162 -10.17 10.77 17.32
C GLU A 162 -8.88 11.12 18.09
N LYS A 163 -8.33 10.17 18.86
CA LYS A 163 -7.09 10.37 19.60
C LYS A 163 -5.87 10.56 18.70
N VAL A 164 -5.80 9.84 17.58
CA VAL A 164 -4.76 10.06 16.58
C VAL A 164 -4.89 11.46 15.99
N ARG A 165 -6.09 11.94 15.69
CA ARG A 165 -6.31 13.30 15.21
C ARG A 165 -5.89 14.35 16.25
N GLU A 166 -6.30 14.15 17.50
CA GLU A 166 -5.97 15.03 18.64
C GLU A 166 -4.46 15.14 18.85
N TYR A 167 -3.75 14.01 18.93
CA TYR A 167 -2.32 14.01 19.26
C TYR A 167 -1.40 14.33 18.07
N SER A 168 -1.77 13.92 16.86
CA SER A 168 -0.95 14.21 15.67
C SER A 168 -1.17 15.64 15.14
N GLY A 169 -2.32 16.25 15.43
CA GLY A 169 -2.76 17.49 14.79
C GLY A 169 -2.94 17.37 13.27
N LYS A 170 -3.00 16.14 12.73
CA LYS A 170 -3.15 15.87 11.29
C LYS A 170 -4.60 15.57 10.93
N THR A 171 -4.98 16.00 9.72
CA THR A 171 -6.24 15.55 9.11
C THR A 171 -6.09 14.08 8.70
N ILE A 172 -7.12 13.27 8.97
CA ILE A 172 -7.16 11.86 8.57
C ILE A 172 -7.75 11.77 7.18
N GLU A 173 -6.96 11.30 6.21
CA GLU A 173 -7.41 11.07 4.85
C GLU A 173 -8.14 9.72 4.75
N THR A 174 -9.39 9.73 4.29
CA THR A 174 -10.12 8.48 4.00
C THR A 174 -9.69 7.94 2.64
N VAL A 175 -9.41 6.63 2.57
CA VAL A 175 -8.98 5.96 1.33
C VAL A 175 -9.83 4.75 0.97
#